data_AF-M5C1D4-F1
#
_entry.id   AF-M5C1D4-F1
#
_cell.length_a   1.000
_cell.length_b   1.000
_cell.length_c   1.000
_cell.angle_alpha   90.00
_cell.angle_beta   90.00
_cell.angle_gamma   90.00
#
_symmetry.space_group_name_H-M   'P 1'
#
loop_
_entity.id
_entity.type
_entity.pdbx_description
1 polymer ?
#
loop_
_entity_poly.entity_id
_entity_poly.type
_entity_poly.pdbx_seq_one_letter_code
_entity_poly.pdbx_strand_id
1 'polypeptide(L)'
;MSDGYWVDRVEGLDDPTPIIREALEKSIQEGSLKQFNTELQALVKRDKNGHILESTPLELVPLLLLANETITFHPQPLRESYELIARHGSPKEILLVVQESLDALLQEAKELENDEESASSTPTQIVWKWLRLIDMYSLSFPRLVPRKRSAPETAAPIIQHLRDSFSNLAVLVDTNEPASQEIVEACIRLGYSLLGWFEAVGSEVNEVADCKIALKELLCVALAECLSDKHILRSYDDFLHRLRTAGLDFTPTYALEPRSKMTGSTRTQLLGEFVLYYLSNQGPVRPKGTRQALREHLNGLSAALHRPRWRQTALGAINDCVLGGLYEEEFLEEDIAAEMIPIVSTPASTDPDSKSRSVLFNLLTQMILKVQPVHAFKFVRDLASEECPYLNMRSSAIGLLRRLVVRAFNRSLQAEDDPFASRLLLEEYKPILFQSPILEKKEAGPESIDAQEMNRLVEILGFFYVLLARDKNNLTGVRDTKGTQELRDRIVGPLKAISSELESTSEDPSVLFSVRSISVSLERIEEMVSGIEDRSI
;
A
#
# COMPACT_ATOMS: atom_id res chain seq x y z
N MET A 1 42.52 -36.36 -1.85
CA MET A 1 41.83 -37.09 -0.77
C MET A 1 40.58 -37.69 -1.39
N SER A 2 40.39 -39.00 -1.30
CA SER A 2 39.18 -39.64 -1.84
C SER A 2 37.95 -39.20 -1.05
N ASP A 3 36.87 -38.97 -1.78
CA ASP A 3 35.49 -38.82 -1.32
C ASP A 3 35.19 -39.73 -0.11
N GLY A 4 34.79 -39.12 1.02
CA GLY A 4 34.44 -39.82 2.27
C GLY A 4 35.52 -39.96 3.35
N TYR A 5 36.81 -39.68 3.08
CA TYR A 5 37.89 -39.91 4.08
C TYR A 5 37.78 -39.05 5.34
N TRP A 6 37.12 -37.88 5.27
CA TRP A 6 36.99 -37.01 6.45
C TRP A 6 35.95 -37.56 7.44
N VAL A 7 34.87 -38.21 6.98
CA VAL A 7 33.83 -38.79 7.84
C VAL A 7 34.43 -39.79 8.83
N ASP A 8 35.29 -40.68 8.35
CA ASP A 8 35.96 -41.68 9.18
C ASP A 8 36.95 -41.06 10.19
N ARG A 9 37.45 -39.86 9.92
CA ARG A 9 38.34 -39.12 10.85
C ARG A 9 37.59 -38.43 11.97
N VAL A 10 36.30 -38.13 11.78
CA VAL A 10 35.48 -37.44 12.77
C VAL A 10 34.96 -38.41 13.83
N GLU A 11 34.73 -39.67 13.45
CA GLU A 11 34.24 -40.70 14.37
C GLU A 11 35.23 -40.93 15.53
N GLY A 12 34.82 -40.57 16.76
CA GLY A 12 35.59 -40.80 17.98
C GLY A 12 36.50 -39.65 18.43
N LEU A 13 36.42 -38.48 17.79
CA LEU A 13 37.11 -37.27 18.27
C LEU A 13 36.29 -36.53 19.34
N ASP A 14 37.01 -35.92 20.29
CA ASP A 14 36.42 -35.05 21.31
C ASP A 14 35.95 -33.71 20.73
N ASP A 15 36.64 -33.20 19.69
CA ASP A 15 36.25 -32.00 18.95
C ASP A 15 36.30 -32.26 17.43
N PRO A 16 35.13 -32.47 16.79
CA PRO A 16 35.04 -32.71 15.36
C PRO A 16 35.14 -31.43 14.50
N THR A 17 35.07 -30.26 15.13
CA THR A 17 34.86 -28.96 14.45
C THR A 17 35.91 -28.64 13.39
N PRO A 18 37.23 -28.77 13.63
CA PRO A 18 38.25 -28.38 12.65
C PRO A 18 38.19 -29.21 11.37
N ILE A 19 37.87 -30.50 11.48
CA ILE A 19 37.80 -31.42 10.33
C ILE A 19 36.55 -31.14 9.51
N ILE A 20 35.40 -30.93 10.17
CA ILE A 20 34.15 -30.59 9.48
C ILE A 20 34.30 -29.23 8.78
N ARG A 21 34.96 -28.27 9.43
CA ARG A 21 35.29 -26.97 8.85
C ARG A 21 36.16 -27.10 7.60
N GLU A 22 37.29 -27.80 7.68
CA GLU A 22 38.18 -28.03 6.54
C GLU A 22 37.43 -28.68 5.37
N ALA A 23 36.59 -29.68 5.66
CA ALA A 23 35.75 -30.35 4.67
C ALA A 23 34.72 -29.40 4.04
N LEU A 24 34.08 -28.54 4.83
CA LEU A 24 33.11 -27.55 4.35
C LEU A 24 33.78 -26.49 3.47
N GLU A 25 34.89 -25.89 3.92
CA GLU A 25 35.64 -24.88 3.16
C GLU A 25 36.08 -25.43 1.80
N LYS A 26 36.62 -26.65 1.80
CA LYS A 26 36.99 -27.35 0.57
C LYS A 26 35.78 -27.60 -0.33
N SER A 27 34.65 -28.01 0.24
CA SER A 27 33.43 -28.30 -0.52
C SER A 27 32.81 -27.05 -1.14
N ILE A 28 32.93 -25.89 -0.48
CA ILE A 28 32.54 -24.59 -1.02
C ILE A 28 33.46 -24.22 -2.20
N GLN A 29 34.77 -24.36 -2.04
CA GLN A 29 35.76 -24.04 -3.09
C GLN A 29 35.63 -24.95 -4.32
N GLU A 30 35.31 -26.23 -4.13
CA GLU A 30 35.19 -27.23 -5.18
C GLU A 30 33.78 -27.34 -5.78
N GLY A 31 32.78 -26.65 -5.20
CA GLY A 31 31.38 -26.74 -5.62
C GLY A 31 30.72 -28.10 -5.33
N SER A 32 31.26 -28.86 -4.36
CA SER A 32 30.84 -30.22 -4.01
C SER A 32 29.91 -30.30 -2.78
N LEU A 33 29.24 -29.20 -2.43
CA LEU A 33 28.35 -29.09 -1.27
C LEU A 33 27.27 -30.20 -1.18
N LYS A 34 26.74 -30.68 -2.31
CA LYS A 34 25.76 -31.78 -2.32
C LYS A 34 26.34 -33.07 -1.74
N GLN A 35 27.60 -33.35 -2.07
CA GLN A 35 28.30 -34.52 -1.57
C GLN A 35 28.62 -34.35 -0.09
N PHE A 36 29.13 -33.17 0.29
CA PHE A 36 29.32 -32.81 1.70
C PHE A 36 28.04 -33.03 2.52
N ASN A 37 26.88 -32.57 2.04
CA ASN A 37 25.60 -32.78 2.73
C ASN A 37 25.23 -34.25 2.89
N THR A 38 25.48 -35.06 1.85
CA THR A 38 25.19 -36.50 1.89
C THR A 38 26.07 -37.19 2.94
N GLU A 39 27.35 -36.83 2.99
CA GLU A 39 28.33 -37.36 3.94
C GLU A 39 28.04 -36.87 5.37
N LEU A 40 27.74 -35.58 5.55
CA LEU A 40 27.34 -34.99 6.82
C LEU A 40 26.05 -35.61 7.35
N GLN A 41 25.05 -35.83 6.50
CA GLN A 41 23.80 -36.49 6.90
C GLN A 41 24.03 -37.95 7.28
N ALA A 42 24.92 -38.67 6.59
CA ALA A 42 25.30 -40.02 6.97
C ALA A 42 26.01 -40.04 8.33
N LEU A 43 26.92 -39.10 8.57
CA LEU A 43 27.64 -38.93 9.83
C LEU A 43 26.68 -38.64 11.00
N VAL A 44 25.76 -37.70 10.83
CA VAL A 44 24.72 -37.37 11.82
C VAL A 44 23.82 -38.58 12.13
N LYS A 45 23.50 -39.41 11.13
CA LYS A 45 22.71 -40.65 11.35
C LYS A 45 23.48 -41.73 12.10
N ARG A 46 24.82 -41.76 11.97
CA ARG A 46 25.69 -42.72 12.68
C ARG A 46 25.95 -42.29 14.12
N ASP A 47 25.97 -40.99 14.37
CA ASP A 47 26.11 -40.44 15.71
C ASP A 47 24.86 -40.74 16.56
N LYS A 48 24.97 -41.78 17.39
CA LYS A 48 23.91 -42.21 18.31
C LYS A 48 23.60 -41.19 19.40
N ASN A 49 24.54 -40.29 19.69
CA ASN A 49 24.39 -39.31 20.75
C ASN A 49 23.97 -37.93 20.22
N GLY A 50 24.09 -37.69 18.91
CA GLY A 50 23.67 -36.44 18.25
C GLY A 50 24.50 -35.21 18.65
N HIS A 51 25.71 -35.41 19.18
CA HIS A 51 26.59 -34.37 19.68
C HIS A 51 27.62 -33.89 18.65
N ILE A 52 27.78 -34.57 17.52
CA ILE A 52 28.88 -34.30 16.59
C ILE A 52 28.85 -32.91 15.95
N LEU A 53 27.67 -32.27 15.92
CA LEU A 53 27.51 -30.90 15.46
C LEU A 53 27.29 -29.91 16.59
N GLU A 54 27.24 -30.35 17.85
CA GLU A 54 26.80 -29.51 18.96
C GLU A 54 27.69 -28.27 19.15
N SER A 55 29.01 -28.39 19.04
CA SER A 55 30.00 -27.31 19.21
C SER A 55 30.44 -26.60 17.92
N THR A 56 29.88 -26.99 16.78
CA THR A 56 30.31 -26.51 15.46
C THR A 56 29.68 -25.18 14.95
N PRO A 57 28.50 -24.73 15.40
CA PRO A 57 27.81 -23.56 14.82
C PRO A 57 28.64 -22.28 14.71
N LEU A 58 29.42 -21.96 15.75
CA LEU A 58 30.20 -20.71 15.79
C LEU A 58 31.22 -20.59 14.66
N GLU A 59 31.76 -21.72 14.19
CA GLU A 59 32.74 -21.75 13.12
C GLU A 59 32.11 -21.97 11.74
N LEU A 60 31.06 -22.82 11.65
CA LEU A 60 30.51 -23.21 10.36
C LEU A 60 29.52 -22.20 9.78
N VAL A 61 28.73 -21.52 10.62
CA VAL A 61 27.71 -20.56 10.14
C VAL A 61 28.33 -19.37 9.40
N PRO A 62 29.39 -18.70 9.91
CA PRO A 62 30.02 -17.59 9.17
C PRO A 62 30.54 -18.02 7.80
N LEU A 63 31.12 -19.23 7.69
CA LEU A 63 31.60 -19.77 6.41
C LEU A 63 30.48 -19.98 5.40
N LEU A 64 29.32 -20.48 5.84
CA LEU A 64 28.15 -20.67 4.97
C LEU A 64 27.54 -19.35 4.49
N LEU A 65 27.67 -18.28 5.28
CA LEU A 65 27.23 -16.94 4.88
C LEU A 65 28.19 -16.32 3.85
N LEU A 66 29.49 -16.57 3.99
CA LEU A 66 30.53 -16.13 3.03
C LEU A 66 30.53 -16.95 1.72
N ALA A 67 30.03 -18.19 1.74
CA ALA A 67 29.90 -19.05 0.55
C ALA A 67 29.03 -18.48 -0.58
N ASN A 68 28.36 -17.34 -0.35
CA ASN A 68 27.52 -16.66 -1.35
C ASN A 68 28.31 -16.01 -2.50
N GLU A 69 29.60 -15.76 -2.35
CA GLU A 69 30.44 -15.18 -3.41
C GLU A 69 30.59 -16.11 -4.62
N THR A 70 30.44 -17.43 -4.43
CA THR A 70 30.65 -18.45 -5.47
C THR A 70 29.35 -19.04 -6.03
N ILE A 71 28.20 -18.81 -5.39
CA ILE A 71 26.94 -19.49 -5.72
C ILE A 71 25.91 -18.46 -6.22
N THR A 72 26.02 -18.12 -7.51
CA THR A 72 25.07 -17.23 -8.20
C THR A 72 23.74 -17.91 -8.55
N PHE A 73 23.67 -19.25 -8.57
CA PHE A 73 22.52 -19.98 -9.14
C PHE A 73 22.05 -21.28 -8.43
N HIS A 74 22.45 -21.59 -7.19
CA HIS A 74 21.88 -22.80 -6.54
C HIS A 74 21.70 -22.70 -5.02
N PRO A 75 20.52 -22.30 -4.52
CA PRO A 75 20.26 -22.18 -3.08
C PRO A 75 20.15 -23.54 -2.37
N GLN A 76 19.87 -24.64 -3.09
CA GLN A 76 19.45 -25.90 -2.46
C GLN A 76 20.56 -26.64 -1.68
N PRO A 77 21.77 -26.90 -2.22
CA PRO A 77 22.80 -27.59 -1.45
C PRO A 77 23.28 -26.76 -0.26
N LEU A 78 23.47 -25.46 -0.46
CA LEU A 78 23.85 -24.57 0.64
C LEU A 78 22.74 -24.50 1.71
N ARG A 79 21.47 -24.56 1.28
CA ARG A 79 20.31 -24.67 2.16
C ARG A 79 20.35 -25.91 3.01
N GLU A 80 20.52 -27.07 2.40
CA GLU A 80 20.66 -28.33 3.11
C GLU A 80 21.82 -28.31 4.12
N SER A 81 22.95 -27.68 3.79
CA SER A 81 24.08 -27.54 4.72
C SER A 81 23.72 -26.75 5.96
N TYR A 82 23.18 -25.53 5.80
CA TYR A 82 22.83 -24.71 6.95
C TYR A 82 21.66 -25.33 7.73
N GLU A 83 20.70 -25.98 7.07
CA GLU A 83 19.58 -26.64 7.75
C GLU A 83 20.06 -27.82 8.59
N LEU A 84 21.02 -28.62 8.13
CA LEU A 84 21.62 -29.70 8.90
C LEU A 84 22.32 -29.16 10.16
N ILE A 85 23.14 -28.13 9.99
CA ILE A 85 23.83 -27.47 11.12
C ILE A 85 22.83 -26.85 12.10
N ALA A 86 21.79 -26.17 11.61
CA ALA A 86 20.76 -25.57 12.45
C ALA A 86 19.85 -26.59 13.15
N ARG A 87 19.67 -27.81 12.60
CA ARG A 87 18.88 -28.87 13.25
C ARG A 87 19.67 -29.66 14.29
N HIS A 88 20.98 -29.82 14.08
CA HIS A 88 21.82 -30.72 14.87
C HIS A 88 22.84 -30.01 15.76
N GLY A 89 23.18 -28.74 15.51
CA GLY A 89 24.11 -27.98 16.35
C GLY A 89 23.48 -27.41 17.61
N SER A 90 24.30 -26.91 18.55
CA SER A 90 23.79 -26.30 19.78
C SER A 90 22.84 -25.15 19.48
N PRO A 91 21.57 -25.20 19.93
CA PRO A 91 20.60 -24.15 19.63
C PRO A 91 21.05 -22.80 20.21
N LYS A 92 21.81 -22.78 21.31
CA LYS A 92 22.33 -21.54 21.90
C LYS A 92 23.42 -20.91 21.06
N GLU A 93 24.33 -21.72 20.53
CA GLU A 93 25.40 -21.23 19.67
C GLU A 93 24.85 -20.76 18.33
N ILE A 94 23.85 -21.46 17.77
CA ILE A 94 23.15 -20.99 16.57
C ILE A 94 22.51 -19.62 16.82
N LEU A 95 21.75 -19.45 17.91
CA LEU A 95 21.13 -18.16 18.21
C LEU A 95 22.17 -17.05 18.34
N LEU A 96 23.28 -17.31 19.04
CA LEU A 96 24.36 -16.33 19.22
C LEU A 96 25.00 -15.94 17.88
N VAL A 97 25.46 -16.93 17.10
CA VAL A 97 26.15 -16.65 15.83
C VAL A 97 25.22 -16.02 14.79
N VAL A 98 23.93 -16.38 14.81
CA VAL A 98 22.93 -15.77 13.91
C VAL A 98 22.67 -14.31 14.30
N GLN A 99 22.65 -13.97 15.59
CA GLN A 99 22.56 -12.58 16.05
C GLN A 99 23.77 -11.77 15.61
N GLU A 100 24.99 -12.25 15.87
CA GLU A 100 26.24 -11.60 15.48
C GLU A 100 26.35 -11.45 13.95
N SER A 101 25.93 -12.48 13.22
CA SER A 101 25.92 -12.46 11.75
C SER A 101 24.89 -11.49 11.19
N LEU A 102 23.75 -11.31 11.86
CA LEU A 102 22.76 -10.31 11.47
C LEU A 102 23.28 -8.89 11.69
N ASP A 103 23.97 -8.65 12.81
CA ASP A 103 24.62 -7.36 13.09
C ASP A 103 25.71 -7.04 12.05
N ALA A 104 26.54 -8.04 11.71
CA ALA A 104 27.55 -7.90 10.66
C ALA A 104 26.90 -7.63 9.29
N LEU A 105 25.80 -8.30 8.97
CA LEU A 105 25.06 -8.09 7.72
C LEU A 105 24.43 -6.69 7.63
N LEU A 106 23.94 -6.16 8.75
CA LEU A 106 23.43 -4.79 8.84
C LEU A 106 24.53 -3.76 8.61
N GLN A 107 25.76 -4.05 9.05
CA GLN A 107 26.92 -3.22 8.79
C GLN A 107 27.35 -3.30 7.31
N GLU A 108 27.39 -4.50 6.73
CA GLU A 108 27.68 -4.72 5.30
C GLU A 108 26.67 -3.96 4.40
N ALA A 109 25.38 -3.96 4.75
CA ALA A 109 24.36 -3.20 4.03
C ALA A 109 24.59 -1.68 4.10
N LYS A 110 25.03 -1.15 5.23
CA LYS A 110 25.38 0.28 5.37
C LYS A 110 26.61 0.65 4.56
N GLU A 111 27.59 -0.24 4.46
CA GLU A 111 28.78 -0.02 3.64
C GLU A 111 28.41 0.05 2.16
N LEU A 112 27.53 -0.85 1.70
CA LEU A 112 26.98 -0.84 0.34
C LEU A 112 26.24 0.46 0.00
N GLU A 113 25.49 1.05 0.94
CA GLU A 113 24.82 2.35 0.72
C GLU A 113 25.79 3.54 0.61
N ASN A 114 26.95 3.47 1.27
CA ASN A 114 27.91 4.58 1.33
C ASN A 114 28.95 4.53 0.19
N ASP A 115 29.32 3.33 -0.27
CA ASP A 115 30.35 3.13 -1.31
C ASP A 115 30.12 1.81 -2.07
N GLU A 116 29.29 1.86 -3.12
CA GLU A 116 28.91 0.69 -3.91
C GLU A 116 30.10 -0.03 -4.57
N GLU A 117 31.20 0.69 -4.87
CA GLU A 117 32.36 0.11 -5.56
C GLU A 117 33.29 -0.72 -4.64
N SER A 118 33.22 -0.50 -3.32
CA SER A 118 34.05 -1.21 -2.34
C SER A 118 33.31 -2.30 -1.56
N ALA A 119 32.00 -2.45 -1.77
CA ALA A 119 31.17 -3.41 -1.06
C ALA A 119 31.53 -4.88 -1.41
N SER A 120 31.67 -5.71 -0.38
CA SER A 120 32.00 -7.14 -0.52
C SER A 120 30.87 -7.99 -1.10
N SER A 121 29.62 -7.54 -1.00
CA SER A 121 28.44 -8.28 -1.47
C SER A 121 27.48 -7.41 -2.26
N THR A 122 26.83 -8.04 -3.23
CA THR A 122 25.69 -7.47 -3.96
C THR A 122 24.42 -7.44 -3.08
N PRO A 123 23.44 -6.57 -3.38
CA PRO A 123 22.14 -6.55 -2.69
C PRO A 123 21.49 -7.92 -2.58
N THR A 124 21.46 -8.68 -3.68
CA THR A 124 20.87 -10.02 -3.75
C THR A 124 21.57 -11.00 -2.81
N GLN A 125 22.90 -10.95 -2.71
CA GLN A 125 23.65 -11.80 -1.78
C GLN A 125 23.31 -11.48 -0.32
N ILE A 126 23.19 -10.21 0.03
CA ILE A 126 22.80 -9.77 1.38
C ILE A 126 21.40 -10.29 1.72
N VAL A 127 20.44 -10.15 0.80
CA VAL A 127 19.07 -10.65 0.96
C VAL A 127 19.03 -12.16 1.19
N TRP A 128 19.81 -12.94 0.44
CA TRP A 128 19.90 -14.39 0.66
C TRP A 128 20.61 -14.78 1.96
N LYS A 129 21.66 -14.05 2.38
CA LYS A 129 22.28 -14.25 3.70
C LYS A 129 21.24 -14.03 4.80
N TRP A 130 20.47 -12.95 4.70
CA TRP A 130 19.42 -12.60 5.66
C TRP A 130 18.34 -13.68 5.76
N LEU A 131 17.84 -14.18 4.63
CA LEU A 131 16.85 -15.26 4.59
C LEU A 131 17.32 -16.50 5.38
N ARG A 132 18.59 -16.89 5.22
CA ARG A 132 19.17 -18.05 5.91
C ARG A 132 19.20 -17.85 7.41
N LEU A 133 19.55 -16.65 7.87
CA LEU A 133 19.55 -16.31 9.28
C LEU A 133 18.14 -16.48 9.89
N ILE A 134 17.09 -16.05 9.18
CA ILE A 134 15.69 -16.24 9.61
C ILE A 134 15.31 -17.73 9.66
N ASP A 135 15.70 -18.51 8.66
CA ASP A 135 15.44 -19.96 8.65
C ASP A 135 16.20 -20.69 9.77
N MET A 136 17.44 -20.27 10.08
CA MET A 136 18.23 -20.84 11.18
C MET A 136 17.61 -20.56 12.55
N TYR A 137 17.06 -19.36 12.77
CA TYR A 137 16.23 -19.09 13.95
C TYR A 137 15.07 -20.07 14.02
N SER A 138 14.33 -20.22 12.93
CA SER A 138 13.13 -21.08 12.84
C SER A 138 13.43 -22.54 13.20
N LEU A 139 14.61 -23.06 12.81
CA LEU A 139 15.01 -24.44 13.08
C LEU A 139 15.59 -24.66 14.48
N SER A 140 16.10 -23.60 15.12
CA SER A 140 16.84 -23.72 16.39
C SER A 140 15.98 -23.47 17.61
N PHE A 141 14.99 -22.59 17.53
CA PHE A 141 14.11 -22.24 18.65
C PHE A 141 13.39 -23.45 19.28
N PRO A 142 12.76 -24.37 18.53
CA PRO A 142 12.03 -25.51 19.10
C PRO A 142 12.88 -26.43 19.98
N ARG A 143 14.20 -26.39 19.80
CA ARG A 143 15.17 -27.22 20.54
C ARG A 143 15.72 -26.50 21.78
N LEU A 144 15.44 -25.21 21.95
CA LEU A 144 15.92 -24.44 23.08
C LEU A 144 15.14 -24.81 24.35
N VAL A 145 15.86 -25.15 25.41
CA VAL A 145 15.28 -25.39 26.74
C VAL A 145 15.40 -24.12 27.57
N PRO A 146 14.28 -23.41 27.86
CA PRO A 146 14.31 -22.24 28.72
C PRO A 146 14.69 -22.63 30.14
N ARG A 147 15.50 -21.77 30.79
CA ARG A 147 16.00 -22.01 32.17
C ARG A 147 15.62 -20.88 33.12
N LYS A 148 16.15 -19.68 32.87
CA LYS A 148 16.01 -18.52 33.76
C LYS A 148 14.94 -17.52 33.32
N ARG A 149 14.63 -17.52 32.03
CA ARG A 149 13.62 -16.66 31.40
C ARG A 149 12.52 -17.54 30.83
N SER A 150 11.31 -17.02 30.76
CA SER A 150 10.24 -17.71 30.05
C SER A 150 10.57 -17.82 28.56
N ALA A 151 9.89 -18.73 27.85
CA ALA A 151 10.09 -18.86 26.41
C ALA A 151 9.74 -17.55 25.66
N PRO A 152 8.60 -16.88 25.95
CA PRO A 152 8.31 -15.54 25.42
C PRO A 152 9.38 -14.49 25.71
N GLU A 153 9.86 -14.39 26.95
CA GLU A 153 10.93 -13.45 27.33
C GLU A 153 12.25 -13.70 26.58
N THR A 154 12.49 -14.95 26.18
CA THR A 154 13.68 -15.33 25.41
C THR A 154 13.52 -14.99 23.93
N ALA A 155 12.33 -15.14 23.37
CA ALA A 155 12.04 -14.87 21.95
C ALA A 155 11.86 -13.37 21.64
N ALA A 156 11.26 -12.60 22.55
CA ALA A 156 10.95 -11.19 22.36
C ALA A 156 12.11 -10.33 21.82
N PRO A 157 13.34 -10.36 22.38
CA PRO A 157 14.44 -9.55 21.85
C PRO A 157 14.87 -9.96 20.44
N ILE A 158 14.70 -11.23 20.07
CA ILE A 158 15.05 -11.73 18.73
C ILE A 158 14.00 -11.30 17.70
N ILE A 159 12.71 -11.38 18.06
CA ILE A 159 11.62 -10.86 17.21
C ILE A 159 11.82 -9.35 16.99
N GLN A 160 12.18 -8.62 18.04
CA GLN A 160 12.46 -7.20 17.97
C GLN A 160 13.67 -6.90 17.07
N HIS A 161 14.77 -7.63 17.24
CA HIS A 161 15.97 -7.46 16.42
C HIS A 161 15.69 -7.72 14.93
N LEU A 162 14.94 -8.78 14.61
CA LEU A 162 14.51 -9.06 13.24
C LEU A 162 13.61 -7.94 12.69
N ARG A 163 12.67 -7.43 13.49
CA ARG A 163 11.82 -6.31 13.07
C ARG A 163 12.65 -5.07 12.72
N ASP A 164 13.65 -4.78 13.54
CA ASP A 164 14.53 -3.63 13.34
C ASP A 164 15.47 -3.83 12.14
N SER A 165 15.83 -5.07 11.80
CA SER A 165 16.64 -5.34 10.60
C SER A 165 15.90 -5.01 9.30
N PHE A 166 14.56 -5.10 9.26
CA PHE A 166 13.78 -4.73 8.07
C PHE A 166 13.93 -3.26 7.68
N SER A 167 14.18 -2.34 8.61
CA SER A 167 14.33 -0.92 8.25
C SER A 167 15.57 -0.66 7.40
N ASN A 168 16.59 -1.50 7.50
CA ASN A 168 17.87 -1.32 6.81
C ASN A 168 18.04 -2.31 5.65
N LEU A 169 17.58 -3.56 5.80
CA LEU A 169 17.79 -4.59 4.79
C LEU A 169 16.70 -4.64 3.73
N ALA A 170 15.48 -4.17 4.03
CA ALA A 170 14.38 -4.32 3.09
C ALA A 170 14.49 -3.40 1.86
N VAL A 171 15.29 -2.33 1.92
CA VAL A 171 15.60 -1.47 0.76
C VAL A 171 16.35 -2.23 -0.34
N LEU A 172 17.08 -3.29 0.04
CA LEU A 172 17.86 -4.13 -0.88
C LEU A 172 17.01 -5.23 -1.55
N VAL A 173 15.75 -5.40 -1.14
CA VAL A 173 14.87 -6.46 -1.66
C VAL A 173 14.28 -6.02 -3.00
N ASP A 174 14.74 -6.65 -4.07
CA ASP A 174 14.02 -6.57 -5.34
C ASP A 174 12.74 -7.41 -5.26
N THR A 175 11.60 -6.73 -5.26
CA THR A 175 10.30 -7.42 -5.25
C THR A 175 10.13 -8.34 -6.45
N ASN A 176 10.87 -8.19 -7.57
CA ASN A 176 10.75 -9.04 -8.77
C ASN A 176 11.42 -10.40 -8.62
N GLU A 177 12.34 -10.52 -7.67
CA GLU A 177 13.05 -11.74 -7.39
C GLU A 177 12.25 -12.64 -6.43
N PRO A 178 12.36 -13.98 -6.54
CA PRO A 178 11.65 -14.92 -5.69
C PRO A 178 12.06 -14.79 -4.21
N ALA A 179 13.26 -14.26 -3.94
CA ALA A 179 13.74 -13.99 -2.59
C ALA A 179 12.78 -13.10 -1.77
N SER A 180 12.05 -12.20 -2.43
CA SER A 180 11.08 -11.31 -1.78
C SER A 180 9.91 -12.08 -1.12
N GLN A 181 9.36 -13.07 -1.82
CA GLN A 181 8.33 -13.96 -1.29
C GLN A 181 8.91 -14.90 -0.22
N GLU A 182 10.10 -15.45 -0.47
CA GLU A 182 10.76 -16.38 0.46
C GLU A 182 11.04 -15.75 1.84
N ILE A 183 11.39 -14.46 1.90
CA ILE A 183 11.56 -13.75 3.18
C ILE A 183 10.27 -13.74 3.99
N VAL A 184 9.14 -13.44 3.34
CA VAL A 184 7.84 -13.44 4.02
C VAL A 184 7.48 -14.86 4.47
N GLU A 185 7.73 -15.86 3.64
CA GLU A 185 7.52 -17.26 4.03
C GLU A 185 8.42 -17.69 5.20
N ALA A 186 9.68 -17.23 5.25
CA ALA A 186 10.58 -17.49 6.37
C ALA A 186 10.07 -16.85 7.67
N CYS A 187 9.53 -15.63 7.62
CA CYS A 187 8.89 -15.00 8.77
C CYS A 187 7.64 -15.79 9.24
N ILE A 188 6.84 -16.32 8.31
CA ILE A 188 5.70 -17.18 8.63
C ILE A 188 6.18 -18.48 9.31
N ARG A 189 7.20 -19.15 8.75
CA ARG A 189 7.80 -20.37 9.33
C ARG A 189 8.34 -20.11 10.73
N LEU A 190 9.03 -18.99 10.93
CA LEU A 190 9.54 -18.56 12.23
C LEU A 190 8.40 -18.39 13.24
N GLY A 191 7.33 -17.69 12.85
CA GLY A 191 6.17 -17.46 13.71
C GLY A 191 5.53 -18.77 14.18
N TYR A 192 5.25 -19.70 13.26
CA TYR A 192 4.71 -21.02 13.63
C TYR A 192 5.66 -21.84 14.49
N SER A 193 6.95 -21.80 14.20
CA SER A 193 7.98 -22.48 14.99
C SER A 193 8.01 -21.97 16.44
N LEU A 194 7.94 -20.65 16.63
CA LEU A 194 7.90 -20.03 17.94
C LEU A 194 6.60 -20.34 18.69
N LEU A 195 5.44 -20.27 18.02
CA LEU A 195 4.16 -20.62 18.64
C LEU A 195 4.13 -22.08 19.09
N GLY A 196 4.55 -23.01 18.24
CA GLY A 196 4.64 -24.42 18.60
C GLY A 196 5.64 -24.68 19.73
N TRP A 197 6.73 -23.91 19.80
CA TRP A 197 7.68 -23.97 20.90
C TRP A 197 7.08 -23.45 22.22
N PHE A 198 6.35 -22.34 22.20
CA PHE A 198 5.67 -21.81 23.39
C PHE A 198 4.66 -22.81 23.97
N GLU A 199 3.91 -23.49 23.09
CA GLU A 199 2.98 -24.57 23.46
C GLU A 199 3.73 -25.76 24.06
N ALA A 200 4.82 -26.21 23.43
CA ALA A 200 5.61 -27.35 23.89
C ALA A 200 6.25 -27.12 25.27
N VAL A 201 6.61 -25.89 25.59
CA VAL A 201 7.18 -25.50 26.89
C VAL A 201 6.08 -25.24 27.95
N GLY A 202 4.82 -25.10 27.54
CA GLY A 202 3.70 -24.81 28.44
C GLY A 202 3.67 -23.35 28.92
N SER A 203 3.93 -22.40 28.00
CA SER A 203 3.98 -20.97 28.33
C SER A 203 2.58 -20.40 28.64
N GLU A 204 2.51 -19.38 29.49
CA GLU A 204 1.23 -18.76 29.87
C GLU A 204 0.61 -17.96 28.72
N VAL A 205 -0.73 -17.99 28.61
CA VAL A 205 -1.48 -17.36 27.52
C VAL A 205 -1.22 -15.84 27.43
N ASN A 206 -1.08 -15.17 28.58
CA ASN A 206 -0.84 -13.73 28.64
C ASN A 206 0.55 -13.37 28.09
N GLU A 207 1.60 -14.12 28.45
CA GLU A 207 2.96 -13.87 27.95
C GLU A 207 3.06 -14.17 26.44
N VAL A 208 2.33 -15.19 25.97
CA VAL A 208 2.26 -15.53 24.54
C VAL A 208 1.52 -14.46 23.74
N ALA A 209 0.56 -13.75 24.33
CA ALA A 209 -0.20 -12.70 23.64
C ALA A 209 0.69 -11.54 23.16
N ASP A 210 1.63 -11.08 24.00
CA ASP A 210 2.58 -10.02 23.63
C ASP A 210 3.52 -10.47 22.51
N CYS A 211 4.01 -11.70 22.57
CA CYS A 211 4.82 -12.27 21.48
C CYS A 211 4.01 -12.44 20.19
N LYS A 212 2.73 -12.82 20.27
CA LYS A 212 1.82 -12.89 19.11
C LYS A 212 1.69 -11.53 18.44
N ILE A 213 1.49 -10.47 19.22
CA ILE A 213 1.49 -9.09 18.71
C ILE A 213 2.80 -8.78 17.99
N ALA A 214 3.95 -9.05 18.63
CA ALA A 214 5.26 -8.77 18.03
C ALA A 214 5.48 -9.55 16.72
N LEU A 215 5.03 -10.82 16.65
CA LEU A 215 5.09 -11.63 15.44
C LEU A 215 4.17 -11.11 14.33
N LYS A 216 2.97 -10.64 14.67
CA LYS A 216 2.08 -9.97 13.73
C LYS A 216 2.73 -8.70 13.20
N GLU A 217 3.30 -7.87 14.07
CA GLU A 217 4.00 -6.64 13.66
C GLU A 217 5.17 -6.95 12.73
N LEU A 218 5.98 -7.97 13.04
CA LEU A 218 7.06 -8.45 12.17
C LEU A 218 6.53 -8.86 10.80
N LEU A 219 5.44 -9.65 10.75
CA LEU A 219 4.82 -10.08 9.50
C LEU A 219 4.30 -8.88 8.69
N CYS A 220 3.64 -7.91 9.34
CA CYS A 220 3.15 -6.69 8.69
C CYS A 220 4.30 -5.89 8.06
N VAL A 221 5.42 -5.73 8.76
CA VAL A 221 6.60 -5.04 8.23
C VAL A 221 7.20 -5.82 7.06
N ALA A 222 7.35 -7.13 7.19
CA ALA A 222 7.87 -7.98 6.12
C ALA A 222 7.01 -7.90 4.86
N LEU A 223 5.69 -7.92 5.00
CA LEU A 223 4.77 -7.75 3.89
C LEU A 223 4.93 -6.40 3.21
N ALA A 224 4.83 -5.32 3.99
CA ALA A 224 4.82 -3.96 3.49
C ALA A 224 6.11 -3.60 2.73
N GLU A 225 7.24 -4.17 3.14
CA GLU A 225 8.56 -3.88 2.58
C GLU A 225 9.05 -4.89 1.55
N CYS A 226 8.70 -6.17 1.63
CA CYS A 226 9.20 -7.18 0.69
C CYS A 226 8.23 -7.46 -0.47
N LEU A 227 6.92 -7.24 -0.30
CA LEU A 227 5.94 -7.55 -1.35
C LEU A 227 5.53 -6.31 -2.16
N SER A 228 4.67 -6.57 -3.15
CA SER A 228 4.10 -5.58 -4.06
C SER A 228 2.83 -6.11 -4.72
N ASP A 229 2.13 -5.24 -5.45
CA ASP A 229 0.87 -5.52 -6.15
C ASP A 229 0.88 -6.84 -6.93
N LYS A 230 1.98 -7.18 -7.61
CA LYS A 230 2.05 -8.41 -8.42
C LYS A 230 1.92 -9.70 -7.60
N HIS A 231 2.30 -9.68 -6.33
CA HIS A 231 2.17 -10.83 -5.45
C HIS A 231 0.73 -11.02 -4.99
N ILE A 232 0.02 -9.90 -4.81
CA ILE A 232 -1.35 -9.88 -4.30
C ILE A 232 -2.37 -10.12 -5.41
N LEU A 233 -2.14 -9.54 -6.59
CA LEU A 233 -3.07 -9.62 -7.72
C LEU A 233 -3.01 -10.96 -8.46
N ARG A 234 -1.99 -11.78 -8.22
CA ARG A 234 -1.95 -13.17 -8.70
C ARG A 234 -2.97 -13.97 -7.90
N SER A 235 -4.12 -14.19 -8.51
CA SER A 235 -5.26 -14.84 -7.88
C SER A 235 -4.94 -16.32 -7.57
N TYR A 236 -5.12 -16.71 -6.31
CA TYR A 236 -5.09 -18.10 -5.81
C TYR A 236 -3.75 -18.84 -5.86
N ASP A 237 -2.74 -18.28 -5.21
CA ASP A 237 -1.55 -19.05 -4.84
C ASP A 237 -1.65 -19.56 -3.39
N ASP A 238 -1.19 -20.80 -3.19
CA ASP A 238 -0.97 -21.47 -1.90
C ASP A 238 -0.28 -20.57 -0.85
N PHE A 239 0.59 -19.66 -1.33
CA PHE A 239 1.24 -18.62 -0.56
C PHE A 239 0.25 -17.68 0.14
N LEU A 240 -0.74 -17.14 -0.58
CA LEU A 240 -1.71 -16.20 -0.03
C LEU A 240 -2.61 -16.87 1.02
N HIS A 241 -2.93 -18.15 0.85
CA HIS A 241 -3.65 -18.93 1.86
C HIS A 241 -2.82 -19.07 3.14
N ARG A 242 -1.55 -19.47 3.04
CA ARG A 242 -0.65 -19.56 4.20
C ARG A 242 -0.48 -18.22 4.89
N LEU A 243 -0.33 -17.15 4.12
CA LEU A 243 -0.19 -15.80 4.63
C LEU A 243 -1.42 -15.35 5.42
N ARG A 244 -2.62 -15.57 4.87
CA ARG A 244 -3.88 -15.28 5.55
C ARG A 244 -4.00 -16.06 6.86
N THR A 245 -3.69 -17.35 6.83
CA THR A 245 -3.72 -18.21 8.03
C THR A 245 -2.77 -17.67 9.10
N ALA A 246 -1.54 -17.33 8.71
CA ALA A 246 -0.55 -16.76 9.62
C ALA A 246 -1.00 -15.43 10.25
N GLY A 247 -1.61 -14.54 9.46
CA GLY A 247 -2.14 -13.27 9.95
C GLY A 247 -3.22 -13.46 11.03
N LEU A 248 -4.05 -14.49 10.91
CA LEU A 248 -5.06 -14.84 11.90
C LEU A 248 -4.43 -15.44 13.16
N ASP A 249 -3.49 -16.37 13.00
CA ASP A 249 -2.88 -17.10 14.12
C ASP A 249 -2.01 -16.21 15.02
N PHE A 250 -1.37 -15.19 14.42
CA PHE A 250 -0.53 -14.23 15.13
C PHE A 250 -1.33 -13.08 15.76
N THR A 251 -2.60 -12.87 15.38
CA THR A 251 -3.43 -11.82 15.98
C THR A 251 -3.97 -12.29 17.34
N PRO A 252 -3.80 -11.52 18.43
CA PRO A 252 -4.41 -11.86 19.71
C PRO A 252 -5.94 -11.73 19.64
N THR A 253 -6.68 -12.53 20.42
CA THR A 253 -8.16 -12.53 20.46
C THR A 253 -8.78 -11.26 21.05
N TYR A 254 -7.98 -10.37 21.65
CA TYR A 254 -8.44 -9.10 22.22
C TYR A 254 -7.66 -7.95 21.56
N ALA A 255 -8.37 -7.06 20.87
CA ALA A 255 -7.78 -5.90 20.19
C ALA A 255 -7.27 -4.87 21.21
N LEU A 256 -6.10 -4.29 20.94
CA LEU A 256 -5.52 -3.17 21.69
C LEU A 256 -5.91 -1.84 21.05
N GLU A 257 -6.01 -0.80 21.90
CA GLU A 257 -6.46 0.55 21.55
C GLU A 257 -5.59 1.28 20.49
N PRO A 258 -6.15 2.30 19.80
CA PRO A 258 -5.45 3.02 18.74
C PRO A 258 -4.26 3.83 19.25
N ARG A 259 -3.08 3.67 18.65
CA ARG A 259 -1.88 4.47 18.94
C ARG A 259 -1.93 5.83 18.21
N SER A 260 -1.75 6.93 18.95
CA SER A 260 -2.05 8.30 18.47
C SER A 260 -0.90 9.09 17.83
N LYS A 261 0.25 8.48 17.49
CA LYS A 261 1.35 9.17 16.80
C LYS A 261 2.01 8.30 15.73
N MET A 262 2.00 8.77 14.48
CA MET A 262 2.60 8.05 13.34
C MET A 262 4.09 8.38 13.21
N THR A 263 4.94 7.36 13.37
CA THR A 263 6.32 7.36 12.89
C THR A 263 6.40 6.70 11.49
N GLY A 264 7.56 6.77 10.82
CA GLY A 264 7.78 6.05 9.56
C GLY A 264 7.57 4.54 9.69
N SER A 265 8.06 3.94 10.79
CA SER A 265 7.84 2.53 11.16
C SER A 265 6.35 2.22 11.35
N THR A 266 5.60 3.13 12.01
CA THR A 266 4.15 3.00 12.18
C THR A 266 3.40 2.99 10.84
N ARG A 267 3.84 3.78 9.84
CA ARG A 267 3.21 3.79 8.51
C ARG A 267 3.42 2.48 7.75
N THR A 268 4.62 1.91 7.81
CA THR A 268 4.91 0.59 7.21
C THR A 268 4.06 -0.50 7.86
N GLN A 269 3.96 -0.50 9.19
CA GLN A 269 3.12 -1.45 9.92
C GLN A 269 1.65 -1.34 9.50
N LEU A 270 1.07 -0.14 9.47
CA LEU A 270 -0.33 0.09 9.09
C LEU A 270 -0.61 -0.35 7.64
N LEU A 271 0.36 -0.18 6.73
CA LEU A 271 0.24 -0.70 5.38
C LEU A 271 0.18 -2.22 5.37
N GLY A 272 1.06 -2.90 6.12
CA GLY A 272 1.06 -4.35 6.23
C GLY A 272 -0.25 -4.90 6.84
N GLU A 273 -0.76 -4.23 7.87
CA GLU A 273 -2.05 -4.55 8.49
C GLU A 273 -3.20 -4.40 7.48
N PHE A 274 -3.21 -3.30 6.72
CA PHE A 274 -4.18 -3.10 5.64
C PHE A 274 -4.09 -4.16 4.55
N VAL A 275 -2.89 -4.55 4.11
CA VAL A 275 -2.71 -5.60 3.10
C VAL A 275 -3.20 -6.95 3.62
N LEU A 276 -2.88 -7.33 4.87
CA LEU A 276 -3.38 -8.54 5.51
C LEU A 276 -4.90 -8.53 5.63
N TYR A 277 -5.48 -7.41 6.06
CA TYR A 277 -6.92 -7.23 6.13
C TYR A 277 -7.56 -7.41 4.76
N TYR A 278 -7.04 -6.72 3.75
CA TYR A 278 -7.58 -6.80 2.39
C TYR A 278 -7.52 -8.23 1.84
N LEU A 279 -6.37 -8.90 1.97
CA LEU A 279 -6.19 -10.31 1.58
C LEU A 279 -7.14 -11.25 2.32
N SER A 280 -7.35 -11.02 3.62
CA SER A 280 -8.28 -11.82 4.43
C SER A 280 -9.72 -11.65 3.96
N ASN A 281 -10.03 -10.57 3.25
CA ASN A 281 -11.35 -10.31 2.69
C ASN A 281 -11.46 -10.64 1.19
N GLN A 282 -10.34 -10.93 0.52
CA GLN A 282 -10.33 -11.49 -0.83
C GLN A 282 -10.55 -13.01 -0.77
N GLY A 283 -11.77 -13.46 -1.07
CA GLY A 283 -12.12 -14.87 -1.15
C GLY A 283 -13.54 -15.10 -1.70
N PRO A 284 -13.91 -16.36 -2.04
CA PRO A 284 -15.24 -16.69 -2.55
C PRO A 284 -16.35 -16.41 -1.54
N VAL A 285 -16.02 -16.44 -0.24
CA VAL A 285 -16.86 -15.93 0.84
C VAL A 285 -16.17 -14.67 1.36
N ARG A 286 -16.64 -13.50 0.90
CA ARG A 286 -16.18 -12.20 1.42
C ARG A 286 -16.76 -12.05 2.82
N PRO A 287 -15.95 -12.04 3.90
CA PRO A 287 -16.42 -11.56 5.19
C PRO A 287 -16.91 -10.14 4.94
N LYS A 288 -18.13 -9.85 5.36
CA LYS A 288 -18.66 -8.50 5.20
C LYS A 288 -17.81 -7.59 6.10
N GLY A 289 -17.13 -6.62 5.50
CA GLY A 289 -16.31 -5.68 6.25
C GLY A 289 -17.21 -4.87 7.17
N THR A 290 -16.94 -4.89 8.47
CA THR A 290 -17.65 -4.00 9.38
C THR A 290 -17.14 -2.57 9.19
N ARG A 291 -18.01 -1.58 9.42
CA ARG A 291 -17.64 -0.15 9.47
C ARG A 291 -16.35 0.08 10.27
N GLN A 292 -16.29 -0.54 11.44
CA GLN A 292 -15.17 -0.41 12.36
C GLN A 292 -13.86 -0.93 11.73
N ALA A 293 -13.93 -2.10 11.08
CA ALA A 293 -12.76 -2.67 10.42
C ALA A 293 -12.25 -1.78 9.27
N LEU A 294 -13.14 -1.20 8.46
CA LEU A 294 -12.71 -0.27 7.41
C LEU A 294 -11.99 0.95 8.02
N ARG A 295 -12.56 1.55 9.07
CA ARG A 295 -12.01 2.75 9.72
C ARG A 295 -10.60 2.51 10.28
N GLU A 296 -10.38 1.36 10.92
CA GLU A 296 -9.07 0.98 11.48
C GLU A 296 -7.97 0.92 10.41
N HIS A 297 -8.32 0.64 9.15
CA HIS A 297 -7.36 0.42 8.08
C HIS A 297 -7.25 1.58 7.08
N LEU A 298 -7.96 2.70 7.28
CA LEU A 298 -7.90 3.88 6.40
C LEU A 298 -6.49 4.49 6.32
N ASN A 299 -5.75 4.51 7.43
CA ASN A 299 -4.37 4.99 7.44
C ASN A 299 -3.44 4.09 6.62
N GLY A 300 -3.67 2.76 6.66
CA GLY A 300 -2.94 1.79 5.85
C GLY A 300 -3.28 1.91 4.36
N LEU A 301 -4.55 2.12 4.02
CA LEU A 301 -5.00 2.41 2.66
C LEU A 301 -4.34 3.69 2.11
N SER A 302 -4.33 4.76 2.90
CA SER A 302 -3.66 6.00 2.55
C SER A 302 -2.16 5.78 2.30
N ALA A 303 -1.50 5.03 3.18
CA ALA A 303 -0.09 4.66 2.98
C ALA A 303 0.15 3.86 1.69
N ALA A 304 -0.76 2.94 1.35
CA ALA A 304 -0.68 2.12 0.16
C ALA A 304 -0.84 2.95 -1.14
N LEU A 305 -1.78 3.91 -1.18
CA LEU A 305 -1.95 4.81 -2.33
C LEU A 305 -0.69 5.65 -2.63
N HIS A 306 0.01 6.09 -1.58
CA HIS A 306 1.23 6.90 -1.71
C HIS A 306 2.47 6.07 -2.09
N ARG A 307 2.41 4.73 -2.03
CA ARG A 307 3.52 3.85 -2.44
C ARG A 307 3.24 3.24 -3.82
N PRO A 308 4.02 3.57 -4.87
CA PRO A 308 3.75 3.08 -6.23
C PRO A 308 3.59 1.55 -6.35
N ARG A 309 4.37 0.78 -5.56
CA ARG A 309 4.33 -0.70 -5.54
C ARG A 309 3.05 -1.31 -4.94
N TRP A 310 2.23 -0.51 -4.25
CA TRP A 310 1.00 -0.93 -3.57
C TRP A 310 -0.25 -0.29 -4.16
N ARG A 311 -0.10 0.46 -5.26
CA ARG A 311 -1.14 1.32 -5.81
C ARG A 311 -2.31 0.52 -6.34
N GLN A 312 -2.06 -0.55 -7.10
CA GLN A 312 -3.13 -1.36 -7.67
C GLN A 312 -3.90 -2.12 -6.59
N THR A 313 -3.21 -2.59 -5.54
CA THR A 313 -3.85 -3.20 -4.36
C THR A 313 -4.77 -2.19 -3.67
N ALA A 314 -4.30 -0.95 -3.46
CA ALA A 314 -5.11 0.10 -2.85
C ALA A 314 -6.33 0.49 -3.71
N LEU A 315 -6.16 0.60 -5.03
CA LEU A 315 -7.26 0.87 -5.96
C LEU A 315 -8.30 -0.26 -5.96
N GLY A 316 -7.83 -1.51 -6.00
CA GLY A 316 -8.68 -2.70 -5.90
C GLY A 316 -9.46 -2.72 -4.59
N ALA A 317 -8.79 -2.40 -3.47
CA ALA A 317 -9.43 -2.34 -2.17
C ALA A 317 -10.49 -1.24 -2.07
N ILE A 318 -10.24 -0.03 -2.60
CA ILE A 318 -11.26 1.03 -2.66
C ILE A 318 -12.43 0.58 -3.51
N ASN A 319 -12.16 -0.01 -4.68
CA ASN A 319 -13.20 -0.50 -5.55
C ASN A 319 -14.04 -1.60 -4.87
N ASP A 320 -13.42 -2.55 -4.17
CA ASP A 320 -14.12 -3.59 -3.43
C ASP A 320 -14.88 -3.04 -2.21
N CYS A 321 -14.36 -1.99 -1.56
CA CYS A 321 -15.04 -1.26 -0.48
C CYS A 321 -16.28 -0.52 -0.99
N VAL A 322 -16.17 0.18 -2.12
CA VAL A 322 -17.21 1.09 -2.62
C VAL A 322 -18.24 0.35 -3.49
N LEU A 323 -17.82 -0.64 -4.27
CA LEU A 323 -18.65 -1.37 -5.23
C LEU A 323 -18.78 -2.88 -4.94
N GLY A 324 -17.80 -3.48 -4.27
CA GLY A 324 -17.65 -4.94 -4.18
C GLY A 324 -18.28 -5.61 -2.95
N GLY A 325 -19.09 -4.89 -2.15
CA GLY A 325 -19.82 -5.46 -1.03
C GLY A 325 -18.99 -5.71 0.24
N LEU A 326 -17.78 -5.14 0.36
CA LEU A 326 -17.09 -5.04 1.67
C LEU A 326 -17.75 -4.01 2.59
N TYR A 327 -18.63 -3.16 2.05
CA TYR A 327 -19.45 -2.24 2.81
C TYR A 327 -20.92 -2.62 2.60
N GLU A 328 -21.59 -3.02 3.69
CA GLU A 328 -22.96 -3.57 3.63
C GLU A 328 -24.03 -2.51 3.36
N GLU A 329 -23.76 -1.28 3.78
CA GLU A 329 -24.76 -0.22 3.79
C GLU A 329 -25.07 0.27 2.38
N GLU A 330 -26.33 0.62 2.15
CA GLU A 330 -26.79 1.18 0.88
C GLU A 330 -26.07 2.52 0.57
N PHE A 331 -25.76 3.27 1.63
CA PHE A 331 -25.10 4.57 1.57
C PHE A 331 -23.77 4.56 2.32
N LEU A 332 -22.74 5.18 1.73
CA LEU A 332 -21.51 5.50 2.43
C LEU A 332 -21.78 6.60 3.47
N GLU A 333 -21.60 6.26 4.75
CA GLU A 333 -21.80 7.17 5.87
C GLU A 333 -20.89 8.40 5.79
N GLU A 334 -21.36 9.54 6.33
CA GLU A 334 -20.67 10.83 6.23
C GLU A 334 -19.25 10.80 6.81
N ASP A 335 -19.06 10.19 7.99
CA ASP A 335 -17.77 10.21 8.68
C ASP A 335 -16.71 9.39 7.93
N ILE A 336 -17.08 8.22 7.39
CA ILE A 336 -16.19 7.43 6.54
C ILE A 336 -15.88 8.18 5.24
N ALA A 337 -16.89 8.77 4.60
CA ALA A 337 -16.70 9.56 3.40
C ALA A 337 -15.78 10.77 3.63
N ALA A 338 -15.92 11.45 4.77
CA ALA A 338 -15.09 12.59 5.15
C ALA A 338 -13.61 12.21 5.32
N GLU A 339 -13.31 10.99 5.77
CA GLU A 339 -11.93 10.48 5.86
C GLU A 339 -11.42 9.98 4.49
N MET A 340 -12.24 9.27 3.72
CA MET A 340 -11.82 8.67 2.45
C MET A 340 -11.69 9.67 1.29
N ILE A 341 -12.55 10.70 1.23
CA ILE A 341 -12.54 11.67 0.11
C ILE A 341 -11.17 12.36 -0.02
N PRO A 342 -10.57 12.94 1.04
CA PRO A 342 -9.23 13.51 0.97
C PRO A 342 -8.16 12.49 0.55
N ILE A 343 -8.24 11.25 1.06
CA ILE A 343 -7.31 10.15 0.74
C ILE A 343 -7.30 9.86 -0.77
N VAL A 344 -8.45 9.94 -1.44
CA VAL A 344 -8.59 9.66 -2.88
C VAL A 344 -8.41 10.92 -3.74
N SER A 345 -8.92 12.08 -3.32
CA SER A 345 -8.90 13.31 -4.11
C SER A 345 -7.49 13.87 -4.29
N THR A 346 -6.62 13.73 -3.29
CA THR A 346 -5.23 14.16 -3.39
C THR A 346 -4.49 13.43 -4.51
N PRO A 347 -4.36 12.09 -4.50
CA PRO A 347 -3.68 11.38 -5.58
C PRO A 347 -4.45 11.46 -6.91
N ALA A 348 -5.78 11.57 -6.92
CA ALA A 348 -6.53 11.85 -8.16
C ALA A 348 -6.07 13.15 -8.85
N SER A 349 -5.58 14.09 -8.07
CA SER A 349 -5.12 15.40 -8.55
C SER A 349 -3.63 15.43 -8.87
N THR A 350 -2.81 14.76 -8.05
CA THR A 350 -1.34 14.91 -8.06
C THR A 350 -0.58 13.73 -8.66
N ASP A 351 -1.21 12.59 -8.93
CA ASP A 351 -0.50 11.41 -9.45
C ASP A 351 0.13 11.71 -10.82
N PRO A 352 1.43 11.39 -11.03
CA PRO A 352 2.11 11.63 -12.30
C PRO A 352 1.48 10.85 -13.46
N ASP A 353 0.87 9.69 -13.20
CA ASP A 353 0.21 8.89 -14.23
C ASP A 353 -1.22 9.37 -14.49
N SER A 354 -1.46 9.87 -15.70
CA SER A 354 -2.80 10.29 -16.16
C SER A 354 -3.87 9.20 -16.06
N LYS A 355 -3.51 7.92 -16.26
CA LYS A 355 -4.46 6.81 -16.16
C LYS A 355 -4.87 6.58 -14.71
N SER A 356 -3.90 6.54 -13.80
CA SER A 356 -4.13 6.44 -12.36
C SER A 356 -5.01 7.58 -11.84
N ARG A 357 -4.73 8.83 -12.26
CA ARG A 357 -5.59 9.99 -11.93
C ARG A 357 -7.04 9.79 -12.37
N SER A 358 -7.25 9.33 -13.60
CA SER A 358 -8.59 9.07 -14.13
C SER A 358 -9.33 7.97 -13.36
N VAL A 359 -8.64 6.87 -13.02
CA VAL A 359 -9.23 5.78 -12.21
C VAL A 359 -9.62 6.29 -10.82
N LEU A 360 -8.73 7.00 -10.14
CA LEU A 360 -8.99 7.58 -8.82
C LEU A 360 -10.16 8.57 -8.85
N PHE A 361 -10.24 9.42 -9.87
CA PHE A 361 -11.36 10.35 -10.02
C PHE A 361 -12.69 9.63 -10.26
N ASN A 362 -12.68 8.52 -11.01
CA ASN A 362 -13.88 7.69 -11.19
C ASN A 362 -14.30 7.02 -9.88
N LEU A 363 -13.35 6.51 -9.08
CA LEU A 363 -13.64 5.97 -7.74
C LEU A 363 -14.20 7.06 -6.81
N LEU A 364 -13.60 8.24 -6.80
CA LEU A 364 -14.11 9.40 -6.04
C LEU A 364 -15.54 9.76 -6.44
N THR A 365 -15.82 9.78 -7.74
CA THR A 365 -17.17 10.03 -8.28
C THR A 365 -18.17 8.98 -7.76
N GLN A 366 -17.79 7.70 -7.79
CA GLN A 366 -18.66 6.62 -7.32
C GLN A 366 -18.88 6.69 -5.81
N MET A 367 -17.85 7.02 -5.03
CA MET A 367 -17.97 7.25 -3.59
C MET A 367 -18.97 8.36 -3.29
N ILE A 368 -18.83 9.52 -3.94
CA ILE A 368 -19.74 10.65 -3.73
C ILE A 368 -21.18 10.30 -4.14
N LEU A 369 -21.37 9.52 -5.20
CA LEU A 369 -22.70 9.04 -5.62
C LEU A 369 -23.32 8.02 -4.64
N LYS A 370 -22.50 7.36 -3.81
CA LYS A 370 -22.94 6.44 -2.76
C LYS A 370 -23.24 7.14 -1.44
N VAL A 371 -22.84 8.39 -1.26
CA VAL A 371 -23.16 9.17 -0.07
C VAL A 371 -24.59 9.74 -0.17
N GLN A 372 -25.27 9.96 0.95
CA GLN A 372 -26.55 10.67 0.97
C GLN A 372 -26.46 12.06 0.31
N PRO A 373 -27.48 12.53 -0.43
CA PRO A 373 -27.41 13.76 -1.22
C PRO A 373 -26.95 15.00 -0.45
N VAL A 374 -27.38 15.16 0.81
CA VAL A 374 -27.02 16.31 1.65
C VAL A 374 -25.51 16.36 1.93
N HIS A 375 -24.89 15.23 2.28
CA HIS A 375 -23.45 15.19 2.52
C HIS A 375 -22.66 15.25 1.20
N ALA A 376 -23.16 14.61 0.14
CA ALA A 376 -22.56 14.72 -1.20
C ALA A 376 -22.51 16.19 -1.69
N PHE A 377 -23.55 16.97 -1.38
CA PHE A 377 -23.61 18.41 -1.68
C PHE A 377 -22.48 19.17 -1.00
N LYS A 378 -22.26 18.94 0.30
CA LYS A 378 -21.14 19.52 1.04
C LYS A 378 -19.78 19.10 0.46
N PHE A 379 -19.55 17.80 0.25
CA PHE A 379 -18.27 17.31 -0.25
C PHE A 379 -17.90 17.86 -1.63
N VAL A 380 -18.85 17.93 -2.56
CA VAL A 380 -18.59 18.47 -3.90
C VAL A 380 -18.37 19.97 -3.85
N ARG A 381 -19.07 20.69 -2.96
CA ARG A 381 -18.83 22.12 -2.74
C ARG A 381 -17.41 22.35 -2.27
N ASP A 382 -16.97 21.62 -1.24
CA ASP A 382 -15.63 21.77 -0.67
C ASP A 382 -14.56 21.43 -1.73
N LEU A 383 -14.75 20.38 -2.55
CA LEU A 383 -13.86 20.04 -3.67
C LEU A 383 -13.83 21.08 -4.81
N ALA A 384 -14.96 21.75 -5.08
CA ALA A 384 -15.07 22.77 -6.13
C ALA A 384 -14.60 24.16 -5.68
N SER A 385 -14.54 24.39 -4.37
CA SER A 385 -14.21 25.67 -3.75
C SER A 385 -12.72 25.99 -3.76
N GLU A 386 -12.38 27.20 -3.33
CA GLU A 386 -10.99 27.61 -3.13
C GLU A 386 -10.27 26.85 -1.99
N GLU A 387 -11.02 26.17 -1.10
CA GLU A 387 -10.46 25.35 -0.03
C GLU A 387 -9.70 24.14 -0.57
N CYS A 388 -10.11 23.62 -1.74
CA CYS A 388 -9.39 22.55 -2.41
C CYS A 388 -8.11 23.13 -3.05
N PRO A 389 -6.89 22.70 -2.70
CA PRO A 389 -5.66 23.29 -3.25
C PRO A 389 -5.41 22.90 -4.72
N TYR A 390 -6.20 21.98 -5.28
CA TYR A 390 -5.95 21.39 -6.59
C TYR A 390 -6.90 21.97 -7.65
N LEU A 391 -6.41 22.85 -8.50
CA LEU A 391 -7.20 23.53 -9.55
C LEU A 391 -7.88 22.55 -10.52
N ASN A 392 -7.20 21.49 -10.91
CA ASN A 392 -7.77 20.43 -11.75
C ASN A 392 -8.92 19.69 -11.04
N MET A 393 -8.85 19.49 -9.72
CA MET A 393 -9.95 18.94 -8.94
C MET A 393 -11.12 19.91 -8.86
N ARG A 394 -10.88 21.21 -8.68
CA ARG A 394 -11.94 22.23 -8.67
C ARG A 394 -12.76 22.19 -9.95
N SER A 395 -12.09 22.19 -11.11
CA SER A 395 -12.74 22.05 -12.42
C SER A 395 -13.49 20.71 -12.55
N SER A 396 -12.85 19.59 -12.19
CA SER A 396 -13.46 18.26 -12.28
C SER A 396 -14.67 18.10 -11.35
N ALA A 397 -14.65 18.75 -10.18
CA ALA A 397 -15.75 18.75 -9.21
C ALA A 397 -17.00 19.48 -9.75
N ILE A 398 -16.84 20.50 -10.59
CA ILE A 398 -17.97 21.13 -11.31
C ILE A 398 -18.56 20.15 -12.33
N GLY A 399 -17.70 19.39 -13.02
CA GLY A 399 -18.14 18.29 -13.88
C GLY A 399 -18.91 17.21 -13.11
N LEU A 400 -18.51 16.90 -11.87
CA LEU A 400 -19.23 16.00 -10.97
C LEU A 400 -20.56 16.59 -10.47
N LEU A 401 -20.57 17.88 -10.10
CA LEU A 401 -21.78 18.62 -9.73
C LEU A 401 -22.85 18.52 -10.83
N ARG A 402 -22.45 18.72 -12.09
CA ARG A 402 -23.30 18.53 -13.27
C ARG A 402 -23.91 17.12 -13.33
N ARG A 403 -23.15 16.06 -13.04
CA ARG A 403 -23.67 14.67 -12.99
C ARG A 403 -24.68 14.48 -11.87
N LEU A 404 -24.43 15.07 -10.69
CA LEU A 404 -25.32 15.00 -9.53
C LEU A 404 -26.64 15.72 -9.76
N VAL A 405 -26.62 16.88 -10.45
CA VAL A 405 -27.83 17.59 -10.89
C VAL A 405 -28.64 16.71 -11.85
N VAL A 406 -28.01 16.10 -12.85
CA VAL A 406 -28.71 15.18 -13.78
C VAL A 406 -29.35 14.02 -13.03
N ARG A 407 -28.64 13.44 -12.06
CA ARG A 407 -29.17 12.38 -11.18
C ARG A 407 -30.40 12.87 -10.40
N ALA A 408 -30.33 14.06 -9.79
CA ALA A 408 -31.41 14.61 -8.98
C ALA A 408 -32.68 14.84 -9.82
N PHE A 409 -32.56 15.46 -11.00
CA PHE A 409 -33.71 15.70 -11.89
C PHE A 409 -34.27 14.46 -12.58
N ASN A 410 -33.51 13.36 -12.64
CA ASN A 410 -33.99 12.09 -13.22
C ASN A 410 -34.74 11.22 -12.20
N ARG A 411 -34.71 11.53 -10.89
CA ARG A 411 -35.49 10.80 -9.88
C ARG A 411 -36.96 11.22 -9.96
N SER A 412 -37.88 10.26 -9.94
CA SER A 412 -39.33 10.54 -9.91
C SER A 412 -39.71 11.27 -8.62
N LEU A 413 -40.70 12.18 -8.71
CA LEU A 413 -41.37 13.10 -7.76
C LEU A 413 -41.33 12.88 -6.21
N GLN A 414 -40.75 11.81 -5.68
CA GLN A 414 -40.61 11.54 -4.24
C GLN A 414 -39.33 12.14 -3.61
N ALA A 415 -38.51 12.87 -4.37
CA ALA A 415 -37.26 13.48 -3.90
C ALA A 415 -37.39 15.00 -3.68
N GLU A 416 -38.45 15.44 -2.99
CA GLU A 416 -38.68 16.88 -2.72
C GLU A 416 -37.55 17.55 -1.92
N ASP A 417 -36.67 16.77 -1.27
CA ASP A 417 -35.57 17.26 -0.44
C ASP A 417 -34.15 17.06 -1.04
N ASP A 418 -34.00 16.79 -2.34
CA ASP A 418 -32.66 16.70 -2.94
C ASP A 418 -32.04 18.11 -3.12
N PRO A 419 -30.95 18.46 -2.42
CA PRO A 419 -30.40 19.82 -2.46
C PRO A 419 -29.91 20.22 -3.86
N PHE A 420 -29.55 19.24 -4.71
CA PHE A 420 -29.13 19.48 -6.10
C PHE A 420 -30.27 19.83 -7.05
N ALA A 421 -31.54 19.68 -6.63
CA ALA A 421 -32.73 20.08 -7.37
C ALA A 421 -33.51 21.19 -6.64
N SER A 422 -32.84 21.99 -5.82
CA SER A 422 -33.43 23.05 -5.01
C SER A 422 -32.71 24.39 -5.22
N ARG A 423 -33.30 25.49 -4.71
CA ARG A 423 -32.68 26.83 -4.72
C ARG A 423 -31.36 26.88 -3.97
N LEU A 424 -31.18 26.01 -2.97
CA LEU A 424 -29.95 25.92 -2.18
C LEU A 424 -28.72 25.71 -3.07
N LEU A 425 -28.87 25.00 -4.20
CA LEU A 425 -27.80 24.80 -5.17
C LEU A 425 -27.16 26.11 -5.61
N LEU A 426 -27.97 27.06 -6.09
CA LEU A 426 -27.44 28.33 -6.59
C LEU A 426 -27.11 29.31 -5.46
N GLU A 427 -27.69 29.15 -4.28
CA GLU A 427 -27.35 29.96 -3.10
C GLU A 427 -25.94 29.62 -2.59
N GLU A 428 -25.64 28.33 -2.41
CA GLU A 428 -24.36 27.86 -1.84
C GLU A 428 -23.22 27.84 -2.86
N TYR A 429 -23.48 27.45 -4.11
CA TYR A 429 -22.44 27.39 -5.14
C TYR A 429 -22.19 28.72 -5.84
N LYS A 430 -22.93 29.79 -5.49
CA LYS A 430 -22.78 31.10 -6.11
C LYS A 430 -21.34 31.61 -6.14
N PRO A 431 -20.59 31.60 -5.02
CA PRO A 431 -19.22 32.10 -5.01
C PRO A 431 -18.34 31.27 -5.96
N ILE A 432 -18.54 29.95 -5.98
CA ILE A 432 -17.77 29.03 -6.81
C ILE A 432 -18.07 29.23 -8.30
N LEU A 433 -19.33 29.37 -8.69
CA LEU A 433 -19.74 29.41 -10.10
C LEU A 433 -19.57 30.77 -10.75
N PHE A 434 -19.67 31.86 -9.99
CA PHE A 434 -19.70 33.23 -10.53
C PHE A 434 -18.44 34.04 -10.26
N GLN A 435 -17.54 33.60 -9.37
CA GLN A 435 -16.26 34.27 -9.14
C GLN A 435 -15.19 33.61 -9.98
N SER A 436 -14.46 34.41 -10.75
CA SER A 436 -13.31 33.95 -11.52
C SER A 436 -12.31 35.09 -11.65
N PRO A 437 -11.02 34.86 -11.35
CA PRO A 437 -9.98 35.87 -11.55
C PRO A 437 -9.89 36.38 -12.99
N ILE A 438 -10.26 35.55 -13.98
CA ILE A 438 -10.27 35.91 -15.40
C ILE A 438 -11.41 36.90 -15.71
N LEU A 439 -12.57 36.71 -15.09
CA LEU A 439 -13.75 37.57 -15.31
C LEU A 439 -13.66 38.89 -14.52
N GLU A 440 -12.87 38.91 -13.44
CA GLU A 440 -12.70 40.07 -12.55
C GLU A 440 -11.53 40.98 -12.94
N LYS A 441 -10.48 40.45 -13.60
CA LYS A 441 -9.32 41.24 -14.04
C LYS A 441 -9.62 42.03 -15.32
N LYS A 442 -9.76 43.35 -15.19
CA LYS A 442 -9.84 44.29 -16.33
C LYS A 442 -8.50 44.61 -17.02
N GLU A 443 -7.35 44.20 -16.46
CA GLU A 443 -6.03 44.75 -16.83
C GLU A 443 -4.88 43.72 -17.01
N ALA A 444 -5.14 42.41 -16.94
CA ALA A 444 -4.07 41.43 -17.12
C ALA A 444 -3.95 41.01 -18.59
N GLY A 445 -2.81 41.28 -19.21
CA GLY A 445 -2.55 40.95 -20.61
C GLY A 445 -2.65 39.44 -20.95
N PRO A 446 -2.75 39.10 -22.24
CA PRO A 446 -3.00 37.74 -22.75
C PRO A 446 -1.93 36.70 -22.37
N GLU A 447 -0.76 37.12 -21.89
CA GLU A 447 0.35 36.25 -21.47
C GLU A 447 0.16 35.62 -20.06
N SER A 448 -0.94 35.92 -19.35
CA SER A 448 -1.16 35.48 -17.95
C SER A 448 -2.38 34.58 -17.72
N ILE A 449 -3.04 34.12 -18.78
CA ILE A 449 -4.26 33.32 -18.66
C ILE A 449 -3.93 31.87 -18.32
N ASP A 450 -4.36 31.46 -17.12
CA ASP A 450 -4.22 30.10 -16.64
C ASP A 450 -5.15 29.15 -17.40
N ALA A 451 -4.56 28.23 -18.17
CA ALA A 451 -5.29 27.20 -18.91
C ALA A 451 -6.19 26.34 -18.00
N GLN A 452 -5.85 26.17 -16.73
CA GLN A 452 -6.67 25.40 -15.78
C GLN A 452 -7.95 26.15 -15.39
N GLU A 453 -7.87 27.47 -15.22
CA GLU A 453 -9.05 28.30 -14.96
C GLU A 453 -9.96 28.39 -16.19
N MET A 454 -9.39 28.42 -17.40
CA MET A 454 -10.17 28.33 -18.64
C MET A 454 -10.94 26.99 -18.73
N ASN A 455 -10.31 25.88 -18.37
CA ASN A 455 -11.00 24.58 -18.30
C ASN A 455 -12.10 24.57 -17.23
N ARG A 456 -11.92 25.27 -16.10
CA ARG A 456 -12.97 25.44 -15.09
C ARG A 456 -14.18 26.19 -15.65
N LEU A 457 -13.96 27.26 -16.40
CA LEU A 457 -15.01 28.04 -17.05
C LEU A 457 -15.79 27.22 -18.10
N VAL A 458 -15.11 26.37 -18.86
CA VAL A 458 -15.75 25.41 -19.77
C VAL A 458 -16.70 24.47 -19.00
N GLU A 459 -16.28 23.93 -17.86
CA GLU A 459 -17.14 23.07 -17.03
C GLU A 459 -18.31 23.86 -16.41
N ILE A 460 -18.12 25.13 -16.03
CA ILE A 460 -19.20 26.01 -15.53
C ILE A 460 -20.27 26.24 -16.62
N LEU A 461 -19.86 26.56 -17.85
CA LEU A 461 -20.80 26.71 -18.96
C LEU A 461 -21.53 25.40 -19.24
N GLY A 462 -20.81 24.28 -19.24
CA GLY A 462 -21.38 22.94 -19.37
C GLY A 462 -22.40 22.63 -18.27
N PHE A 463 -22.15 23.07 -17.04
CA PHE A 463 -23.06 22.96 -15.91
C PHE A 463 -24.34 23.79 -16.13
N PHE A 464 -24.21 25.08 -16.45
CA PHE A 464 -25.38 25.96 -16.65
C PHE A 464 -26.23 25.51 -17.83
N TYR A 465 -25.62 25.07 -18.93
CA TYR A 465 -26.34 24.48 -20.06
C TYR A 465 -27.20 23.28 -19.61
N VAL A 466 -26.62 22.35 -18.84
CA VAL A 466 -27.36 21.18 -18.34
C VAL A 466 -28.46 21.59 -17.35
N LEU A 467 -28.15 22.50 -16.44
CA LEU A 467 -29.10 22.97 -15.42
C LEU A 467 -30.31 23.64 -16.08
N LEU A 468 -30.09 24.56 -17.03
CA LEU A 468 -31.14 25.18 -17.82
C LEU A 468 -31.95 24.14 -18.60
N ALA A 469 -31.31 23.13 -19.20
CA ALA A 469 -32.01 22.13 -19.99
C ALA A 469 -32.89 21.19 -19.15
N ARG A 470 -32.45 20.86 -17.94
CA ARG A 470 -33.12 19.89 -17.04
C ARG A 470 -34.14 20.54 -16.12
N ASP A 471 -33.86 21.72 -15.59
CA ASP A 471 -34.73 22.42 -14.65
C ASP A 471 -35.88 23.16 -15.34
N LYS A 472 -36.77 22.40 -15.99
CA LYS A 472 -37.92 22.96 -16.72
C LYS A 472 -38.95 23.62 -15.80
N ASN A 473 -39.03 23.16 -14.56
CA ASN A 473 -39.97 23.67 -13.55
C ASN A 473 -39.35 24.79 -12.69
N ASN A 474 -38.10 25.18 -12.97
CA ASN A 474 -37.38 26.24 -12.28
C ASN A 474 -37.28 26.04 -10.75
N LEU A 475 -37.03 24.81 -10.32
CA LEU A 475 -36.88 24.44 -8.91
C LEU A 475 -35.63 25.09 -8.29
N THR A 476 -34.59 25.30 -9.09
CA THR A 476 -33.34 25.94 -8.64
C THR A 476 -33.37 27.46 -8.71
N GLY A 477 -34.37 28.05 -9.38
CA GLY A 477 -34.45 29.49 -9.63
C GLY A 477 -33.53 29.98 -10.77
N VAL A 478 -32.84 29.08 -11.49
CA VAL A 478 -31.93 29.48 -12.59
C VAL A 478 -32.66 30.19 -13.74
N ARG A 479 -33.94 29.88 -13.95
CA ARG A 479 -34.79 30.48 -15.00
C ARG A 479 -35.55 31.72 -14.51
N ASP A 480 -35.36 32.14 -13.26
CA ASP A 480 -35.88 33.43 -12.80
C ASP A 480 -35.22 34.55 -13.61
N THR A 481 -35.94 35.65 -13.85
CA THR A 481 -35.40 36.84 -14.53
C THR A 481 -34.12 37.35 -13.88
N LYS A 482 -34.05 37.29 -12.54
CA LYS A 482 -32.84 37.63 -11.79
C LYS A 482 -31.69 36.65 -12.05
N GLY A 483 -31.98 35.35 -12.14
CA GLY A 483 -30.98 34.30 -12.35
C GLY A 483 -30.39 34.34 -13.76
N THR A 484 -31.24 34.50 -14.78
CA THR A 484 -30.81 34.62 -16.18
C THR A 484 -30.02 35.91 -16.42
N GLN A 485 -30.45 37.03 -15.83
CA GLN A 485 -29.72 38.29 -15.92
C GLN A 485 -28.35 38.20 -15.23
N GLU A 486 -28.28 37.59 -14.04
CA GLU A 486 -27.01 37.40 -13.34
C GLU A 486 -26.04 36.49 -14.11
N LEU A 487 -26.53 35.41 -14.72
CA LEU A 487 -25.75 34.57 -15.64
C LEU A 487 -25.21 35.36 -16.84
N ARG A 488 -26.05 36.22 -17.43
CA ARG A 488 -25.66 37.07 -18.56
C ARG A 488 -24.57 38.08 -18.16
N ASP A 489 -24.77 38.77 -17.05
CA ASP A 489 -23.91 39.87 -16.61
C ASP A 489 -22.56 39.40 -16.06
N ARG A 490 -22.55 38.29 -15.31
CA ARG A 490 -21.33 37.82 -14.62
C ARG A 490 -20.49 36.84 -15.42
N ILE A 491 -21.10 36.06 -16.32
CA ILE A 491 -20.42 34.96 -17.02
C ILE A 491 -20.46 35.16 -18.53
N VAL A 492 -21.65 35.17 -19.14
CA VAL A 492 -21.79 35.14 -20.61
C VAL A 492 -21.20 36.37 -21.27
N GLY A 493 -21.55 37.57 -20.79
CA GLY A 493 -21.06 38.84 -21.32
C GLY A 493 -19.54 38.98 -21.25
N PRO A 494 -18.94 38.83 -20.05
CA PRO A 494 -17.48 38.89 -19.89
C PRO A 494 -16.73 37.83 -20.72
N LEU A 495 -17.21 36.57 -20.74
CA LEU A 495 -16.57 35.51 -21.52
C LEU A 495 -16.61 35.75 -23.03
N LYS A 496 -17.69 36.34 -23.55
CA LYS A 496 -17.75 36.73 -24.97
C LYS A 496 -16.67 37.73 -25.34
N ALA A 497 -16.51 38.76 -24.52
CA ALA A 497 -15.49 39.79 -24.76
C ALA A 497 -14.09 39.17 -24.77
N ILE A 498 -13.79 38.33 -23.77
CA ILE A 498 -12.50 37.66 -23.62
C ILE A 498 -12.24 36.65 -24.76
N SER A 499 -13.26 35.87 -25.15
CA SER A 499 -13.16 34.90 -26.23
C SER A 499 -12.83 35.56 -27.57
N SER A 500 -13.52 36.67 -27.91
CA SER A 500 -13.24 37.42 -29.14
C SER A 500 -11.84 38.04 -29.16
N GLU A 501 -11.32 38.46 -28.01
CA GLU A 501 -9.95 38.99 -27.88
C GLU A 501 -8.91 37.88 -28.05
N LEU A 502 -9.09 36.74 -27.39
CA LEU A 502 -8.16 35.61 -27.39
C LEU A 502 -8.08 34.86 -28.72
N GLU A 503 -9.20 34.70 -29.44
CA GLU A 503 -9.21 34.10 -30.78
C GLU A 503 -8.31 34.87 -31.76
N SER A 504 -8.09 36.16 -31.53
CA SER A 504 -7.27 37.02 -32.38
C SER A 504 -5.79 37.13 -31.96
N THR A 505 -5.45 36.74 -30.72
CA THR A 505 -4.15 37.06 -30.10
C THR A 505 -3.37 35.85 -29.58
N SER A 506 -4.00 34.72 -29.26
CA SER A 506 -3.32 33.58 -28.65
C SER A 506 -2.80 32.58 -29.68
N GLU A 507 -1.52 32.18 -29.56
CA GLU A 507 -0.93 31.09 -30.36
C GLU A 507 -0.93 29.74 -29.63
N ASP A 508 -1.34 29.67 -28.36
CA ASP A 508 -1.34 28.43 -27.57
C ASP A 508 -2.49 27.49 -28.00
N PRO A 509 -2.20 26.29 -28.53
CA PRO A 509 -3.23 25.34 -28.96
C PRO A 509 -4.22 24.92 -27.85
N SER A 510 -3.78 24.87 -26.59
CA SER A 510 -4.60 24.46 -25.45
C SER A 510 -5.63 25.53 -25.05
N VAL A 511 -5.20 26.79 -25.09
CA VAL A 511 -6.06 27.96 -24.86
C VAL A 511 -7.05 28.08 -26.02
N LEU A 512 -6.59 27.96 -27.27
CA LEU A 512 -7.45 28.02 -28.46
C LEU A 512 -8.54 26.94 -28.46
N PHE A 513 -8.23 25.72 -28.01
CA PHE A 513 -9.24 24.66 -27.87
C PHE A 513 -10.30 25.02 -26.82
N SER A 514 -9.88 25.55 -25.68
CA SER A 514 -10.76 25.96 -24.58
C SER A 514 -11.67 27.13 -25.01
N VAL A 515 -11.11 28.11 -25.72
CA VAL A 515 -11.82 29.27 -26.27
C VAL A 515 -12.90 28.83 -27.26
N ARG A 516 -12.58 27.93 -28.20
CA ARG A 516 -13.60 27.36 -29.11
C ARG A 516 -14.71 26.63 -28.37
N SER A 517 -14.37 25.88 -27.32
CA SER A 517 -15.34 25.18 -26.48
C SER A 517 -16.27 26.15 -25.74
N ILE A 518 -15.72 27.28 -25.27
CA ILE A 518 -16.46 28.39 -24.66
C ILE A 518 -17.42 29.00 -25.69
N SER A 519 -16.94 29.39 -26.88
CA SER A 519 -17.78 29.99 -27.94
C SER A 519 -19.01 29.13 -28.25
N VAL A 520 -18.83 27.83 -28.48
CA VAL A 520 -19.94 26.89 -28.75
C VAL A 520 -20.90 26.77 -27.55
N SER A 521 -20.38 26.79 -26.33
CA SER A 521 -21.21 26.67 -25.12
C SER A 521 -22.01 27.94 -24.85
N LEU A 522 -21.44 29.12 -25.14
CA LEU A 522 -22.11 30.41 -25.00
C LEU A 522 -23.30 30.52 -25.95
N GLU A 523 -23.14 30.16 -27.23
CA GLU A 523 -24.23 30.16 -28.22
C GLU A 523 -25.44 29.34 -27.74
N ARG A 524 -25.17 28.12 -27.23
CA ARG A 524 -26.22 27.22 -26.71
C ARG A 524 -26.93 27.76 -25.49
N ILE A 525 -26.21 28.42 -24.58
CA ILE A 525 -26.80 29.02 -23.38
C ILE A 525 -27.69 30.19 -23.78
N GLU A 526 -27.24 31.05 -24.69
CA GLU A 526 -28.02 32.20 -25.15
C GLU A 526 -29.30 31.82 -25.88
N GLU A 527 -29.26 30.79 -26.73
CA GLU A 527 -30.44 30.26 -27.38
C GLU A 527 -31.48 29.81 -26.34
N MET A 528 -31.05 29.12 -25.29
CA MET A 528 -31.94 28.69 -24.21
C MET A 528 -32.46 29.83 -23.36
N VAL A 529 -31.62 30.82 -23.03
CA VAL A 529 -32.04 32.01 -22.26
C VAL A 529 -33.06 32.83 -23.04
N SER A 530 -32.82 33.06 -24.33
CA SER A 530 -33.76 33.79 -25.20
C SER A 530 -35.11 33.05 -25.29
N GLY A 531 -35.08 31.72 -25.46
CA GLY A 531 -36.29 30.91 -25.48
C GLY A 531 -37.05 30.82 -24.14
N ILE A 532 -36.43 31.20 -23.02
CA ILE A 532 -37.12 31.35 -21.72
C ILE A 532 -37.80 32.72 -21.65
N GLU A 533 -37.09 33.78 -22.06
CA GLU A 533 -37.62 35.16 -22.10
C GLU A 533 -38.88 35.24 -22.99
N ASP A 534 -38.85 34.62 -24.17
CA ASP A 534 -39.99 34.56 -25.11
C ASP A 534 -41.23 33.82 -24.58
N ARG A 535 -41.07 32.94 -23.58
CA ARG A 535 -42.19 32.19 -22.94
C ARG A 535 -42.73 32.85 -21.68
N SER A 536 -42.05 33.89 -21.19
CA SER A 536 -42.42 34.64 -20.00
C SER A 536 -43.18 35.94 -20.29
N ILE A 537 -43.31 36.28 -21.58
CA ILE A 537 -44.24 37.27 -22.16
C ILE A 537 -45.52 36.54 -22.55
#